data_AF-A0A3D5I1P3-F1
#
_entry.id   AF-A0A3D5I1P3-F1
#
_cell.length_a   1.000
_cell.length_b   1.000
_cell.length_c   1.000
_cell.angle_alpha   90.00
_cell.angle_beta   90.00
_cell.angle_gamma   90.00
#
_symmetry.space_group_name_H-M   'P 1'
#
loop_
_entity.id
_entity.type
_entity.pdbx_description
1 polymer ?
#
loop_
_entity_poly.entity_id
_entity_poly.type
_entity_poly.pdbx_seq_one_letter_code
_entity_poly.pdbx_strand_id
1 'polypeptide(L)'
;ESPGPAEAAAKSLAATAFTIALTDLAFSLDSVAAAVAVSDRIGLVITGGVVGVVALRLSSGLFIRLLQRYQRLEAAGYLAVGLVGIQLSVRVFRPDLELPEWGLLVLVGLLFLWGFSAQHPEAEEVQP
;
A
#
# COMPACT_ATOMS: atom_id res chain seq x y z
N GLU A 1 29.24 -10.61 -23.55
CA GLU A 1 28.49 -11.60 -22.74
C GLU A 1 27.10 -11.06 -22.44
N SER A 2 26.06 -11.81 -22.77
CA SER A 2 24.71 -11.54 -22.26
C SER A 2 24.62 -12.05 -20.83
N PRO A 3 24.18 -11.24 -19.85
CA PRO A 3 24.08 -11.65 -18.46
C PRO A 3 23.21 -12.92 -18.36
N GLY A 4 23.67 -13.89 -17.57
CA GLY A 4 22.95 -15.15 -17.38
C GLY A 4 21.57 -14.92 -16.73
N PRO A 5 20.58 -15.82 -16.92
CA PRO A 5 19.24 -15.67 -16.35
C PRO A 5 19.20 -15.41 -14.84
N ALA A 6 20.17 -15.97 -14.09
CA ALA A 6 20.32 -15.76 -12.65
C ALA A 6 20.76 -14.33 -12.28
N GLU A 7 21.60 -13.71 -13.11
CA GLU A 7 22.08 -12.35 -12.89
C GLU A 7 20.97 -11.32 -13.19
N ALA A 8 20.18 -11.58 -14.23
CA ALA A 8 18.99 -10.77 -14.55
C ALA A 8 17.93 -10.84 -13.44
N ALA A 9 17.68 -12.02 -12.86
CA ALA A 9 16.75 -12.21 -11.75
C ALA A 9 17.25 -11.60 -10.43
N ALA A 10 18.55 -11.71 -10.13
CA ALA A 10 19.13 -11.05 -8.95
C ALA A 10 19.00 -9.51 -9.06
N LYS A 11 19.17 -8.96 -10.27
CA LYS A 11 19.02 -7.52 -10.53
C LYS A 11 17.59 -7.04 -10.37
N SER A 12 16.58 -7.86 -10.72
CA SER A 12 15.17 -7.50 -10.53
C SER A 12 14.74 -7.52 -9.07
N LEU A 13 15.17 -8.53 -8.29
CA LEU A 13 14.93 -8.56 -6.84
C LEU A 13 15.59 -7.38 -6.11
N ALA A 14 16.84 -7.06 -6.47
CA ALA A 14 17.54 -5.92 -5.90
C ALA A 14 16.81 -4.60 -6.24
N ALA A 15 16.32 -4.45 -7.48
CA ALA A 15 15.55 -3.29 -7.89
C ALA A 15 14.22 -3.17 -7.11
N THR A 16 13.47 -4.27 -6.96
CA THR A 16 12.22 -4.28 -6.18
C THR A 16 12.46 -3.95 -4.71
N ALA A 17 13.47 -4.58 -4.09
CA ALA A 17 13.83 -4.31 -2.70
C ALA A 17 14.24 -2.85 -2.49
N PHE A 18 14.99 -2.28 -3.44
CA PHE A 18 15.37 -0.86 -3.43
C PHE A 18 14.13 0.05 -3.52
N THR A 19 13.18 -0.24 -4.41
CA THR A 19 11.94 0.53 -4.51
C THR A 19 11.14 0.49 -3.21
N ILE A 20 10.98 -0.69 -2.61
CA ILE A 20 10.27 -0.84 -1.32
C ILE A 20 10.97 -0.04 -0.22
N ALA A 21 12.30 -0.16 -0.11
CA ALA A 21 13.09 0.56 0.89
C ALA A 21 12.98 2.09 0.73
N LEU A 22 12.97 2.57 -0.52
CA LEU A 22 12.82 4.00 -0.82
C LEU A 22 11.43 4.52 -0.42
N THR A 23 10.37 3.75 -0.72
CA THR A 23 9.01 4.11 -0.32
C THR A 23 8.84 4.10 1.20
N ASP A 24 9.40 3.12 1.91
CA ASP A 24 9.35 3.04 3.38
C ASP A 24 10.11 4.19 4.04
N LEU A 25 11.26 4.59 3.47
CA LEU A 25 12.00 5.77 3.92
C LEU A 25 11.21 7.07 3.73
N ALA A 26 10.56 7.25 2.58
CA ALA A 26 9.75 8.43 2.30
C ALA A 26 8.54 8.52 3.24
N PHE A 27 7.88 7.40 3.52
CA PHE A 27 6.71 7.34 4.40
C PHE A 27 7.07 7.53 5.88
N SER A 28 8.19 6.95 6.32
CA SER A 28 8.66 7.10 7.70
C SER A 28 9.14 8.52 8.01
N LEU A 29 9.78 9.21 7.05
CA LEU A 29 10.24 10.59 7.26
C LEU A 29 9.08 11.58 7.43
N ASP A 30 8.02 11.44 6.63
CA ASP A 30 6.81 12.28 6.75
C ASP A 30 6.08 12.03 8.08
N SER A 31 5.91 10.75 8.45
CA SER A 31 5.30 10.37 9.72
C SER A 31 6.08 10.88 10.94
N VAL A 32 7.41 10.86 10.88
CA VAL A 32 8.28 11.41 11.93
C VAL A 32 8.20 12.94 11.96
N ALA A 33 8.20 13.61 10.81
CA ALA A 33 8.05 15.06 10.73
C ALA A 33 6.71 15.52 11.31
N ALA A 34 5.62 14.82 11.01
CA ALA A 34 4.31 15.06 11.61
C ALA A 34 4.31 14.84 13.14
N ALA A 35 4.95 13.78 13.61
CA ALA A 35 5.04 13.48 15.04
C ALA A 35 5.85 14.53 15.82
N VAL A 36 6.95 15.03 15.25
CA VAL A 36 7.77 16.11 15.83
C VAL A 36 7.02 17.45 15.78
N ALA A 37 6.25 17.72 14.72
CA ALA A 37 5.43 18.92 14.62
C ALA A 37 4.29 18.96 15.65
N VAL A 38 3.80 17.79 16.09
CA VAL A 38 2.72 17.67 17.09
C VAL A 38 3.27 17.55 18.52
N SER A 39 4.52 17.10 18.71
CA SER A 39 5.07 16.82 20.04
C SER A 39 6.58 17.07 20.12
N ASP A 40 6.98 17.96 21.03
CA ASP A 40 8.39 18.22 21.38
C ASP A 40 9.06 17.06 22.14
N ARG A 41 8.27 16.05 22.58
CA ARG A 41 8.77 14.90 23.32
C ARG A 41 9.28 13.84 22.37
N ILE A 42 10.60 13.83 22.12
CA ILE A 42 11.30 12.82 21.31
C ILE A 42 10.94 11.38 21.74
N GLY A 43 10.73 11.15 23.04
CA GLY A 43 10.29 9.85 23.55
C GLY A 43 8.98 9.35 22.96
N LEU A 44 8.00 10.24 22.69
CA LEU A 44 6.74 9.89 22.05
C LEU A 44 6.91 9.59 20.55
N VAL A 45 7.84 10.28 19.89
CA VAL A 45 8.17 10.05 18.48
C VAL A 45 8.82 8.67 18.30
N ILE A 46 9.78 8.32 19.17
CA ILE A 46 10.45 7.01 19.13
C ILE A 46 9.45 5.88 19.42
N THR A 47 8.61 6.02 20.45
CA THR A 47 7.61 4.98 20.76
C THR A 47 6.56 4.86 19.67
N GLY A 48 6.09 5.97 19.11
CA GLY A 48 5.18 5.99 17.97
C GLY A 48 5.77 5.32 16.74
N GLY A 49 7.04 5.59 16.42
CA GLY A 49 7.75 4.94 15.32
C GLY A 49 7.89 3.43 15.52
N VAL A 50 8.29 2.98 16.71
CA VAL A 50 8.39 1.55 17.04
C VAL A 50 7.02 0.87 16.96
N VAL A 51 5.98 1.47 17.53
CA VAL A 51 4.60 0.97 17.44
C VAL A 51 4.14 0.91 15.99
N GLY A 52 4.45 1.92 15.17
CA GLY A 52 4.14 1.95 13.74
C GLY A 52 4.77 0.79 12.97
N VAL A 53 6.07 0.54 13.17
CA VAL A 53 6.76 -0.59 12.52
C VAL A 53 6.18 -1.94 12.97
N VAL A 54 5.89 -2.12 14.27
CA VAL A 54 5.25 -3.33 14.78
C VAL A 54 3.86 -3.49 14.17
N ALA A 55 3.08 -2.42 14.08
CA ALA A 55 1.74 -2.44 13.48
C ALA A 55 1.79 -2.80 11.99
N LEU A 56 2.72 -2.23 11.21
CA LEU A 56 2.92 -2.60 9.80
C LEU A 56 3.28 -4.08 9.65
N ARG A 57 4.14 -4.60 10.53
CA ARG A 57 4.54 -6.02 10.50
C ARG A 57 3.40 -6.97 10.85
N LEU A 58 2.56 -6.63 11.82
CA LEU A 58 1.38 -7.42 12.14
C LEU A 58 0.32 -7.32 11.04
N SER A 59 0.15 -6.12 10.47
CA SER A 59 -0.81 -5.85 9.41
C SER A 59 -0.46 -6.56 8.11
N SER A 60 0.82 -6.68 7.73
CA SER A 60 1.22 -7.41 6.52
C SER A 60 0.85 -8.90 6.59
N GLY A 61 1.05 -9.54 7.75
CA GLY A 61 0.63 -10.92 7.97
C GLY A 61 -0.89 -11.10 7.90
N LEU A 62 -1.66 -10.15 8.44
CA LEU A 62 -3.12 -10.14 8.31
C LEU A 62 -3.54 -9.91 6.86
N PHE A 63 -2.95 -8.93 6.18
CA PHE A 63 -3.27 -8.55 4.82
C PHE A 63 -3.01 -9.69 3.82
N ILE A 64 -1.89 -10.41 3.95
CA ILE A 64 -1.59 -11.59 3.13
C ILE A 64 -2.68 -12.66 3.30
N ARG A 65 -3.16 -12.92 4.53
CA ARG A 65 -4.27 -13.87 4.78
C ARG A 65 -5.59 -13.39 4.18
N LEU A 66 -5.84 -12.08 4.17
CA LEU A 66 -7.02 -11.49 3.54
C LEU A 66 -6.96 -11.65 2.02
N LEU A 67 -5.81 -11.37 1.39
CA LEU A 67 -5.62 -11.56 -0.05
C LEU A 67 -5.83 -13.03 -0.45
N GLN A 68 -5.33 -13.97 0.35
CA GLN A 68 -5.57 -15.41 0.11
C GLN A 68 -7.04 -15.80 0.19
N ARG A 69 -7.87 -15.08 0.96
CA ARG A 69 -9.32 -15.35 1.08
C ARG A 69 -10.16 -14.60 0.04
N TYR A 70 -9.73 -13.43 -0.40
CA TYR A 70 -10.48 -12.52 -1.27
C TYR A 70 -9.63 -12.14 -2.50
N GLN A 71 -9.85 -12.81 -3.63
CA GLN A 71 -9.08 -12.59 -4.85
C GLN A 71 -9.24 -11.15 -5.40
N ARG A 72 -10.41 -10.54 -5.21
CA ARG A 72 -10.67 -9.16 -5.69
C ARG A 72 -10.02 -8.09 -4.81
N LEU A 73 -9.55 -8.44 -3.61
CA LEU A 73 -8.91 -7.49 -2.71
C LEU A 73 -7.56 -7.01 -3.25
N GLU A 74 -6.84 -7.86 -3.98
CA GLU A 74 -5.61 -7.49 -4.66
C GLU A 74 -5.86 -6.41 -5.71
N ALA A 75 -6.84 -6.65 -6.59
CA ALA A 75 -7.25 -5.69 -7.62
C ALA A 75 -7.76 -4.38 -7.00
N ALA A 76 -8.56 -4.46 -5.94
CA ALA A 76 -9.03 -3.29 -5.20
C ALA A 76 -7.86 -2.48 -4.62
N GLY A 77 -6.84 -3.14 -4.07
CA GLY A 77 -5.63 -2.50 -3.57
C GLY A 77 -4.87 -1.76 -4.67
N TYR A 78 -4.66 -2.39 -5.84
CA TYR A 78 -4.00 -1.74 -6.97
C TYR A 78 -4.79 -0.54 -7.50
N LEU A 79 -6.13 -0.66 -7.61
CA LEU A 79 -6.99 0.45 -8.03
C LEU A 79 -6.98 1.59 -7.01
N ALA A 80 -6.99 1.30 -5.72
CA ALA A 80 -6.93 2.31 -4.66
C ALA A 80 -5.60 3.07 -4.70
N VAL A 81 -4.47 2.37 -4.78
CA VAL A 81 -3.14 3.00 -4.88
C VAL A 81 -3.02 3.81 -6.17
N GLY A 82 -3.49 3.28 -7.30
CA GLY A 82 -3.51 4.01 -8.57
C GLY A 82 -4.35 5.29 -8.51
N LEU A 83 -5.52 5.22 -7.87
CA LEU A 83 -6.40 6.38 -7.68
C LEU A 83 -5.73 7.46 -6.81
N VAL A 84 -5.11 7.08 -5.70
CA VAL A 84 -4.36 8.01 -4.83
C VAL A 84 -3.17 8.61 -5.58
N GLY A 85 -2.43 7.79 -6.34
CA GLY A 85 -1.32 8.27 -7.17
C GLY A 85 -1.75 9.32 -8.21
N ILE A 86 -2.91 9.10 -8.85
CA ILE A 86 -3.52 10.07 -9.77
C ILE A 86 -3.94 11.33 -9.01
N GLN A 87 -4.60 11.19 -7.86
CA GLN A 87 -5.01 12.34 -7.03
C GLN A 87 -3.80 13.21 -6.65
N LEU A 88 -2.72 12.60 -6.18
CA LEU A 88 -1.49 13.31 -5.83
C LEU A 88 -0.87 13.99 -7.05
N SER A 89 -0.85 13.32 -8.20
CA SER A 89 -0.37 13.90 -9.46
C SER A 89 -1.19 15.12 -9.88
N VAL A 90 -2.53 15.02 -9.86
CA VAL A 90 -3.44 16.14 -10.17
C VAL A 90 -3.20 17.30 -9.21
N ARG A 91 -3.03 17.04 -7.91
CA ARG A 91 -2.76 18.07 -6.91
C ARG A 91 -1.45 18.83 -7.18
N VAL A 92 -0.43 18.13 -7.71
CA VAL A 92 0.85 18.73 -8.07
C VAL A 92 0.74 19.58 -9.35
N PHE A 93 0.04 19.11 -10.39
CA PHE A 93 -0.07 19.83 -11.67
C PHE A 93 -1.14 20.93 -11.67
N ARG A 94 -2.21 20.76 -10.91
CA ARG A 94 -3.38 21.64 -10.86
C ARG A 94 -3.83 21.82 -9.41
N PRO A 95 -3.13 22.65 -8.63
CA PRO A 95 -3.46 22.88 -7.23
C PRO A 95 -4.84 23.54 -7.03
N ASP A 96 -5.35 24.24 -8.05
CA ASP A 96 -6.67 24.89 -8.01
C ASP A 96 -7.84 23.91 -8.10
N LEU A 97 -7.59 22.65 -8.51
CA LEU A 97 -8.59 21.58 -8.41
C LEU A 97 -8.59 21.04 -6.98
N GLU A 98 -9.41 21.61 -6.13
CA GLU A 98 -9.69 21.06 -4.80
C GLU A 98 -10.59 19.82 -4.94
N LEU A 99 -9.96 18.65 -5.17
CA LEU A 99 -10.67 17.38 -5.15
C LEU A 99 -11.20 17.11 -3.73
N PRO A 100 -12.51 16.84 -3.55
CA PRO A 100 -13.06 16.58 -2.23
C PRO A 100 -12.44 15.32 -1.62
N GLU A 101 -11.78 15.48 -0.47
CA GLU A 101 -11.08 14.39 0.24
C GLU A 101 -12.05 13.26 0.62
N TRP A 102 -13.23 13.62 1.10
CA TRP A 102 -14.29 12.67 1.43
C TRP A 102 -14.76 11.87 0.21
N GLY A 103 -14.76 12.46 -0.98
CA GLY A 103 -15.14 11.77 -2.22
C GLY A 103 -14.15 10.67 -2.57
N LEU A 104 -12.86 10.93 -2.40
CA LEU A 104 -11.83 9.92 -2.57
C LEU A 104 -11.92 8.82 -1.50
N LEU A 105 -12.13 9.19 -0.23
CA LEU A 105 -12.30 8.20 0.85
C LEU A 105 -13.50 7.28 0.59
N VAL A 106 -14.62 7.83 0.13
CA VAL A 106 -15.80 7.03 -0.26
C VAL A 106 -15.46 6.12 -1.45
N LEU A 107 -14.80 6.63 -2.48
CA LEU A 107 -14.45 5.84 -3.66
C LEU A 107 -13.49 4.69 -3.32
N VAL A 108 -12.46 4.94 -2.53
CA VAL A 108 -11.56 3.91 -2.01
C VAL A 108 -12.33 2.91 -1.14
N GLY A 109 -13.21 3.39 -0.26
CA GLY A 109 -14.06 2.55 0.56
C GLY A 109 -14.94 1.61 -0.28
N LEU A 110 -15.56 2.13 -1.33
CA LEU A 110 -16.37 1.34 -2.28
C LEU A 110 -15.51 0.31 -3.04
N LEU A 111 -14.29 0.67 -3.45
CA LEU A 111 -13.35 -0.28 -4.07
C LEU A 111 -12.99 -1.41 -3.11
N PHE A 112 -12.72 -1.11 -1.84
CA PHE A 112 -12.44 -2.14 -0.84
C PHE A 112 -13.67 -3.00 -0.55
N LEU A 113 -14.85 -2.41 -0.39
CA LEU A 113 -16.13 -3.14 -0.24
C LEU A 113 -16.34 -4.12 -1.41
N TRP A 114 -16.10 -3.66 -2.63
CA TRP A 114 -16.11 -4.49 -3.83
C TRP A 114 -15.02 -5.58 -3.81
N GLY A 115 -13.82 -5.25 -3.34
CA GLY A 115 -12.71 -6.18 -3.15
C GLY A 115 -13.02 -7.31 -2.18
N PHE A 116 -13.78 -7.02 -1.12
CA PHE A 116 -14.28 -8.02 -0.16
C PHE A 116 -15.50 -8.81 -0.67
N SER A 117 -16.13 -8.39 -1.78
CA SER A 117 -17.41 -8.95 -2.23
C SER A 117 -17.31 -10.30 -2.93
N ALA A 118 -16.14 -10.76 -3.38
CA ALA A 118 -15.98 -12.11 -3.93
C ALA A 118 -14.94 -12.91 -3.17
N GLN A 119 -15.41 -13.92 -2.47
CA GLN A 119 -14.61 -15.05 -2.00
C GLN A 119 -14.43 -16.02 -3.18
N HIS A 120 -13.39 -16.85 -3.16
CA HIS A 120 -13.12 -17.83 -4.23
C HIS A 120 -14.41 -18.55 -4.66
N PRO A 121 -14.79 -18.54 -5.95
CA PRO A 121 -15.71 -19.55 -6.44
C PRO A 121 -14.97 -20.87 -6.28
N GLU A 122 -15.46 -21.75 -5.40
CA GLU A 122 -15.15 -23.17 -5.54
C GLU A 122 -15.43 -23.52 -7.00
N ALA A 123 -14.43 -24.11 -7.64
CA ALA A 123 -14.57 -24.65 -8.98
C ALA A 123 -15.87 -25.44 -9.05
N GLU A 124 -16.79 -24.99 -9.89
CA GLU A 124 -17.90 -25.78 -10.38
C GLU A 124 -17.29 -26.91 -11.22
N GLU A 125 -16.78 -27.93 -10.56
CA GLU A 125 -16.39 -29.20 -11.17
C GLU A 125 -16.92 -30.29 -10.24
N VAL A 126 -18.10 -30.81 -10.58
CA VAL A 126 -18.39 -32.22 -10.84
C VAL A 126 -19.88 -32.28 -11.15
N GLN A 127 -20.22 -32.38 -12.44
CA GLN A 127 -21.50 -32.95 -12.87
C GLN A 127 -21.18 -34.19 -13.72
N PRO A 128 -21.79 -35.34 -13.41
CA PRO A 128 -21.33 -36.69 -13.79
C PRO A 128 -21.52 -37.03 -15.27
#